data_AF-A0A4Y9SD60-F1
#
_entry.id   AF-A0A4Y9SD60-F1
#
_cell.length_a   1.000
_cell.length_b   1.000
_cell.length_c   1.000
_cell.angle_alpha   90.00
_cell.angle_beta   90.00
_cell.angle_gamma   90.00
#
_symmetry.space_group_name_H-M   'P 1'
#
loop_
_entity.id
_entity.type
_entity.pdbx_description
1 polymer ?
#
loop_
_entity_poly.entity_id
_entity_poly.type
_entity_poly.pdbx_seq_one_letter_code
_entity_poly.pdbx_strand_id
1 'polypeptide(L)'
;MTADFTKGIDGWTVGMADYGQGGEPSEAAYGYMTLPQQLYGELNGQFGSAAGFYLISRNNSDDLLTFVKRQLSGFVPGVKYKLSFKLKYATDAAADAGCAGVGGSRGDNVYMIAAASSDEPKVVKEDNDYRLNIDHGNQNQAGTQSVVLGTQGAPGLSCDGGKWAITSHKSDDTVTVTADKAGKLWVVLGTDSGFESTNALYLLSATIDATPQ
;
A
#
# COMPACT_ATOMS: atom_id res chain seq x y z
N MET A 1 -2.67 7.75 15.01
CA MET A 1 -3.96 7.14 14.58
C MET A 1 -3.69 5.72 14.11
N THR A 2 -4.60 4.77 14.33
CA THR A 2 -4.45 3.39 13.86
C THR A 2 -5.64 2.97 13.00
N ALA A 3 -5.38 2.47 11.80
CA ALA A 3 -6.34 1.74 10.97
C ALA A 3 -6.17 0.24 11.26
N ASP A 4 -7.26 -0.43 11.59
CA ASP A 4 -7.30 -1.86 11.87
C ASP A 4 -8.14 -2.56 10.80
N PHE A 5 -7.48 -2.99 9.73
CA PHE A 5 -8.12 -3.62 8.58
C PHE A 5 -8.65 -5.02 8.90
N THR A 6 -8.30 -5.58 10.06
CA THR A 6 -8.87 -6.84 10.53
C THR A 6 -10.30 -6.69 11.02
N LYS A 7 -10.74 -5.46 11.29
CA LYS A 7 -12.11 -5.13 11.76
C LYS A 7 -13.03 -4.58 10.69
N GLY A 8 -12.51 -4.33 9.49
CA GLY A 8 -13.26 -3.79 8.36
C GLY A 8 -12.47 -2.75 7.58
N ILE A 9 -13.04 -2.34 6.45
CA ILE A 9 -12.41 -1.45 5.46
C ILE A 9 -13.22 -0.16 5.24
N ASP A 10 -14.20 0.12 6.09
CA ASP A 10 -15.11 1.26 5.91
C ASP A 10 -14.37 2.60 5.81
N GLY A 11 -14.77 3.39 4.82
CA GLY A 11 -14.19 4.70 4.52
C GLY A 11 -12.87 4.64 3.75
N TRP A 12 -12.35 3.46 3.43
CA TRP A 12 -11.23 3.29 2.51
C TRP A 12 -11.73 3.01 1.10
N THR A 13 -11.06 3.59 0.11
CA THR A 13 -11.36 3.37 -1.31
C THR A 13 -10.10 2.93 -2.03
N VAL A 14 -10.24 2.06 -3.05
CA VAL A 14 -9.12 1.51 -3.81
C VAL A 14 -8.91 2.30 -5.08
N GLY A 15 -7.65 2.42 -5.51
CA GLY A 15 -7.27 2.95 -6.80
C GLY A 15 -6.07 2.21 -7.39
N MET A 16 -5.92 2.32 -8.71
CA MET A 16 -4.75 1.84 -9.44
C MET A 16 -4.30 2.96 -10.40
N ALA A 17 -3.00 3.23 -10.44
CA ALA A 17 -2.37 4.27 -11.26
C ALA A 17 -1.02 3.78 -11.80
N ASP A 18 -0.33 4.66 -12.51
CA ASP A 18 0.98 4.46 -13.11
C ASP A 18 0.98 3.38 -14.21
N TYR A 19 0.04 3.56 -15.14
CA TYR A 19 0.01 2.78 -16.37
C TYR A 19 -0.31 3.66 -17.58
N GLY A 20 0.29 3.32 -18.71
CA GLY A 20 -0.04 3.90 -20.01
C GLY A 20 -1.33 3.32 -20.58
N GLN A 21 -1.90 4.00 -21.57
CA GLN A 21 -3.02 3.49 -22.36
C GLN A 21 -2.65 2.14 -22.99
N GLY A 22 -3.50 1.12 -22.79
CA GLY A 22 -3.21 -0.26 -23.22
C GLY A 22 -2.36 -1.08 -22.24
N GLY A 23 -1.87 -0.46 -21.16
CA GLY A 23 -1.17 -1.10 -20.05
C GLY A 23 -2.04 -1.22 -18.80
N GLU A 24 -3.37 -1.15 -18.94
CA GLU A 24 -4.29 -1.23 -17.81
C GLU A 24 -4.05 -2.50 -16.99
N PRO A 25 -4.08 -2.42 -15.65
CA PRO A 25 -3.90 -3.61 -14.81
C PRO A 25 -5.01 -4.63 -15.08
N SER A 26 -4.62 -5.90 -15.11
CA SER A 26 -5.54 -7.03 -15.22
C SER A 26 -5.53 -7.84 -13.92
N GLU A 27 -6.38 -8.88 -13.81
CA GLU A 27 -6.46 -9.72 -12.60
C GLU A 27 -6.66 -8.91 -11.30
N ALA A 28 -7.31 -7.76 -11.44
CA ALA A 28 -7.51 -6.79 -10.39
C ALA A 28 -8.72 -7.15 -9.53
N ALA A 29 -8.53 -7.31 -8.23
CA ALA A 29 -9.60 -7.46 -7.26
C ALA A 29 -9.22 -6.88 -5.90
N TYR A 30 -10.22 -6.53 -5.11
CA TYR A 30 -10.03 -6.05 -3.74
C TYR A 30 -11.22 -6.38 -2.86
N GLY A 31 -11.03 -6.38 -1.54
CA GLY A 31 -12.13 -6.51 -0.60
C GLY A 31 -11.70 -6.83 0.81
N TYR A 32 -12.66 -6.81 1.73
CA TYR A 32 -12.48 -7.36 3.07
C TYR A 32 -12.65 -8.88 2.99
N MET A 33 -11.54 -9.60 2.98
CA MET A 33 -11.51 -11.03 2.70
C MET A 33 -10.89 -11.79 3.85
N THR A 34 -11.39 -13.01 4.08
CA THR A 34 -10.82 -13.96 5.03
C THR A 34 -9.36 -14.24 4.68
N LEU A 35 -8.50 -14.23 5.68
CA LEU A 35 -7.09 -14.53 5.50
C LEU A 35 -6.89 -16.02 5.16
N PRO A 36 -5.74 -16.37 4.57
CA PRO A 36 -5.34 -17.76 4.44
C PRO A 36 -5.32 -18.48 5.80
N GLN A 37 -5.84 -19.71 5.84
CA GLN A 37 -6.06 -20.46 7.08
C GLN A 37 -4.80 -20.60 7.95
N GLN A 38 -3.61 -20.69 7.32
CA GLN A 38 -2.34 -20.76 8.03
C GLN A 38 -2.05 -19.55 8.93
N LEU A 39 -2.67 -18.39 8.67
CA LEU A 39 -2.46 -17.15 9.43
C LEU A 39 -3.44 -16.95 10.60
N TYR A 40 -4.45 -17.81 10.77
CA TYR A 40 -5.50 -17.60 11.80
C TYR A 40 -4.95 -17.55 13.23
N GLY A 41 -3.86 -18.28 13.52
CA GLY A 41 -3.23 -18.30 14.85
C GLY A 41 -2.40 -17.05 15.17
N GLU A 42 -2.01 -16.26 14.16
CA GLU A 42 -1.06 -15.15 14.31
C GLU A 42 -1.72 -13.81 14.68
N LEU A 43 -3.06 -13.72 14.64
CA LEU A 43 -3.83 -12.50 14.86
C LEU A 43 -4.69 -12.52 16.14
N ASN A 44 -4.20 -13.16 17.21
CA ASN A 44 -4.87 -13.22 18.52
C ASN A 44 -6.27 -13.89 18.51
N GLY A 45 -6.36 -15.05 17.85
CA GLY A 45 -7.17 -16.15 18.36
C GLY A 45 -8.70 -16.03 18.22
N GLN A 46 -9.20 -16.19 17.00
CA GLN A 46 -10.42 -16.97 16.77
C GLN A 46 -10.20 -17.79 15.49
N PHE A 47 -10.16 -19.12 15.63
CA PHE A 47 -10.12 -20.02 14.47
C PHE A 47 -11.35 -19.73 13.59
N GLY A 48 -11.10 -19.27 12.35
CA GLY A 48 -12.15 -19.13 11.32
C GLY A 48 -12.70 -17.73 11.06
N SER A 49 -12.16 -16.65 11.64
CA SER A 49 -12.72 -15.29 11.46
C SER A 49 -11.71 -14.17 11.17
N ALA A 50 -10.43 -14.49 10.94
CA ALA A 50 -9.44 -13.46 10.65
C ALA A 50 -9.57 -13.00 9.17
N ALA A 51 -9.75 -11.70 8.96
CA ALA A 51 -9.87 -11.07 7.65
C ALA A 51 -8.91 -9.88 7.53
N GLY A 52 -8.72 -9.37 6.33
CA GLY A 52 -7.91 -8.18 6.05
C GLY A 52 -8.34 -7.49 4.76
N PHE A 53 -7.71 -6.36 4.45
CA PHE A 53 -7.97 -5.66 3.20
C PHE A 53 -7.12 -6.27 2.08
N TYR A 54 -7.74 -7.18 1.33
CA TYR A 54 -7.11 -7.86 0.20
C TYR A 54 -7.01 -6.92 -1.00
N LEU A 55 -5.84 -6.93 -1.64
CA LEU A 55 -5.53 -6.25 -2.89
C LEU A 55 -4.79 -7.24 -3.77
N ILE A 56 -5.21 -7.39 -5.03
CA ILE A 56 -4.51 -8.15 -6.06
C ILE A 56 -4.60 -7.39 -7.38
N SER A 57 -3.51 -7.39 -8.13
CA SER A 57 -3.45 -6.86 -9.49
C SER A 57 -2.28 -7.48 -10.25
N ARG A 58 -2.43 -7.58 -11.56
CA ARG A 58 -1.37 -7.85 -12.52
C ARG A 58 -0.85 -6.55 -13.08
N ASN A 59 0.44 -6.30 -12.90
CA ASN A 59 1.13 -5.20 -13.55
C ASN A 59 1.37 -5.52 -15.03
N ASN A 60 0.82 -4.68 -15.91
CA ASN A 60 1.01 -4.74 -17.36
C ASN A 60 1.83 -3.55 -17.89
N SER A 61 2.30 -2.65 -16.99
CA SER A 61 2.93 -1.36 -17.32
C SER A 61 4.37 -1.22 -16.88
N ASP A 62 4.95 -2.19 -16.16
CA ASP A 62 6.26 -2.10 -15.49
C ASP A 62 6.29 -1.02 -14.37
N ASP A 63 5.13 -0.49 -13.96
CA ASP A 63 5.06 0.66 -13.04
C ASP A 63 3.74 0.74 -12.27
N LEU A 64 3.14 -0.37 -11.83
CA LEU A 64 1.76 -0.32 -11.31
C LEU A 64 1.68 0.11 -9.83
N LEU A 65 1.11 1.29 -9.59
CA LEU A 65 0.67 1.71 -8.26
C LEU A 65 -0.71 1.13 -7.92
N THR A 66 -0.81 0.27 -6.93
CA THR A 66 -2.08 -0.21 -6.35
C THR A 66 -2.22 0.28 -4.92
N PHE A 67 -3.28 1.03 -4.61
CA PHE A 67 -3.38 1.73 -3.34
C PHE A 67 -4.79 1.79 -2.75
N VAL A 68 -4.83 2.05 -1.44
CA VAL A 68 -6.03 2.42 -0.70
C VAL A 68 -5.87 3.84 -0.19
N LYS A 69 -6.94 4.64 -0.26
CA LYS A 69 -6.96 6.01 0.26
C LYS A 69 -8.10 6.23 1.24
N ARG A 70 -7.88 7.14 2.19
CA ARG A 70 -8.91 7.61 3.12
C ARG A 70 -8.63 9.04 3.55
N GLN A 71 -9.70 9.82 3.72
CA GLN A 71 -9.63 11.12 4.38
C GLN A 71 -9.74 10.96 5.89
N LEU A 72 -8.80 11.57 6.60
CA LEU A 72 -8.70 11.61 8.04
C LEU A 72 -9.11 12.99 8.53
N SER A 73 -9.68 13.06 9.74
CA SER A 73 -10.13 14.30 10.35
C SER A 73 -9.59 14.43 11.77
N GLY A 74 -9.74 15.63 12.35
CA GLY A 74 -9.32 15.90 13.74
C GLY A 74 -7.97 16.61 13.84
N PHE A 75 -7.48 17.15 12.73
CA PHE A 75 -6.28 18.00 12.70
C PHE A 75 -6.67 19.47 12.90
N VAL A 76 -5.72 20.29 13.30
CA VAL A 76 -5.94 21.74 13.39
C VAL A 76 -5.88 22.33 11.98
N PRO A 77 -6.93 23.05 11.52
CA PRO A 77 -6.96 23.61 10.16
C PRO A 77 -5.74 24.48 9.85
N GLY A 78 -5.14 24.28 8.68
CA GLY A 78 -3.98 25.05 8.21
C GLY A 78 -2.66 24.75 8.92
N VAL A 79 -2.64 23.85 9.90
CA VAL A 79 -1.41 23.40 10.56
C VAL A 79 -0.70 22.36 9.71
N LYS A 80 0.62 22.48 9.64
CA LYS A 80 1.51 21.53 8.97
C LYS A 80 1.88 20.41 9.94
N TYR A 81 1.91 19.18 9.44
CA TYR A 81 2.23 17.99 10.21
C TYR A 81 3.34 17.21 9.54
N LYS A 82 4.20 16.56 10.34
CA LYS A 82 5.05 15.45 9.93
C LYS A 82 4.34 14.14 10.21
N LEU A 83 4.18 13.31 9.19
CA LEU A 83 3.55 11.99 9.28
C LEU A 83 4.61 10.91 9.13
N SER A 84 4.65 9.96 10.07
CA SER A 84 5.35 8.69 9.92
C SER A 84 4.35 7.53 9.92
N PHE A 85 4.78 6.41 9.35
CA PHE A 85 3.91 5.29 9.04
C PHE A 85 4.49 3.98 9.57
N LYS A 86 3.62 3.08 10.00
CA LYS A 86 3.93 1.67 10.18
C LYS A 86 2.82 0.85 9.53
N LEU A 87 3.19 -0.05 8.62
CA LEU A 87 2.24 -0.88 7.88
C LEU A 87 2.49 -2.35 8.22
N LYS A 88 1.47 -3.04 8.73
CA LYS A 88 1.47 -4.48 8.94
C LYS A 88 0.60 -5.11 7.86
N TYR A 89 1.13 -6.12 7.18
CA TYR A 89 0.47 -6.77 6.05
C TYR A 89 0.84 -8.25 5.98
N ALA A 90 0.07 -9.02 5.19
CA ALA A 90 0.41 -10.38 4.80
C ALA A 90 0.68 -10.46 3.31
N THR A 91 1.63 -11.31 2.93
CA THR A 91 2.08 -11.53 1.55
C THR A 91 2.44 -13.00 1.37
N ASP A 92 2.39 -13.51 0.14
CA ASP A 92 2.98 -14.79 -0.26
C ASP A 92 4.26 -14.61 -1.11
N ALA A 93 4.75 -13.37 -1.23
CA ALA A 93 6.01 -13.05 -1.91
C ALA A 93 7.20 -13.20 -0.95
N ALA A 94 8.25 -13.91 -1.38
CA ALA A 94 9.47 -14.10 -0.61
C ALA A 94 10.40 -12.89 -0.65
N ALA A 95 10.96 -12.53 0.51
CA ALA A 95 12.14 -11.65 0.59
C ALA A 95 13.41 -12.50 0.37
N ASP A 96 13.72 -12.78 -0.89
CA ASP A 96 14.92 -13.50 -1.29
C ASP A 96 15.43 -12.95 -2.63
N ALA A 97 16.66 -12.42 -2.59
CA ALA A 97 17.35 -11.83 -3.74
C ALA A 97 17.57 -12.82 -4.91
N GLY A 98 17.33 -14.12 -4.70
CA GLY A 98 17.36 -15.15 -5.75
C GLY A 98 16.05 -15.36 -6.51
N CYS A 99 14.93 -14.75 -6.11
CA CYS A 99 13.65 -14.96 -6.77
C CYS A 99 13.55 -14.21 -8.10
N ALA A 100 13.65 -14.94 -9.21
CA ALA A 100 13.48 -14.39 -10.55
C ALA A 100 12.00 -14.27 -10.94
N GLY A 101 11.68 -13.23 -11.70
CA GLY A 101 10.36 -12.99 -12.28
C GLY A 101 10.44 -11.98 -13.43
N VAL A 102 9.34 -11.80 -14.16
CA VAL A 102 9.23 -10.80 -15.24
C VAL A 102 9.17 -9.41 -14.60
N GLY A 103 10.00 -8.48 -15.04
CA GLY A 103 10.18 -7.17 -14.37
C GLY A 103 10.90 -7.24 -13.02
N GLY A 104 11.40 -8.42 -12.62
CA GLY A 104 12.11 -8.64 -11.36
C GLY A 104 11.38 -9.55 -10.38
N SER A 105 11.78 -9.50 -9.11
CA SER A 105 11.25 -10.33 -8.04
C SER A 105 9.88 -9.83 -7.58
N ARG A 106 8.92 -10.74 -7.42
CA ARG A 106 7.62 -10.42 -6.81
C ARG A 106 7.72 -9.90 -5.36
N GLY A 107 8.83 -10.17 -4.68
CA GLY A 107 9.08 -9.71 -3.31
C GLY A 107 9.90 -8.44 -3.23
N ASP A 108 10.90 -8.29 -4.11
CA ASP A 108 11.90 -7.20 -4.02
C ASP A 108 11.69 -6.06 -5.04
N ASN A 109 10.88 -6.28 -6.07
CA ASN A 109 10.50 -5.27 -7.07
C ASN A 109 9.05 -4.81 -6.92
N VAL A 110 8.47 -5.01 -5.73
CA VAL A 110 7.20 -4.40 -5.34
C VAL A 110 7.44 -3.63 -4.04
N TYR A 111 7.24 -2.32 -4.09
CA TYR A 111 7.62 -1.39 -3.04
C TYR A 111 6.39 -1.01 -2.23
N MET A 112 6.44 -1.18 -0.92
CA MET A 112 5.39 -0.74 -0.02
C MET A 112 5.49 0.77 0.14
N ILE A 113 4.42 1.50 -0.18
CA ILE A 113 4.41 2.97 -0.13
C ILE A 113 3.36 3.50 0.84
N ALA A 114 3.64 4.68 1.40
CA ALA A 114 2.66 5.49 2.10
C ALA A 114 2.79 6.95 1.67
N ALA A 115 1.67 7.64 1.49
CA ALA A 115 1.67 9.05 1.10
C ALA A 115 0.60 9.85 1.85
N ALA A 116 0.76 11.16 1.87
CA ALA A 116 -0.23 12.07 2.44
C ALA A 116 -0.37 13.36 1.64
N SER A 117 -1.60 13.88 1.60
CA SER A 117 -1.93 15.08 0.82
C SER A 117 -3.06 15.87 1.47
N SER A 118 -3.08 17.18 1.21
CA SER A 118 -4.21 18.05 1.60
C SER A 118 -5.41 17.79 0.70
N ASP A 119 -5.16 17.66 -0.60
CA ASP A 119 -6.16 17.35 -1.63
C ASP A 119 -6.39 15.86 -1.77
N GLU A 120 -7.55 15.49 -2.31
CA GLU A 120 -7.88 14.08 -2.54
C GLU A 120 -6.95 13.46 -3.59
N PRO A 121 -6.29 12.32 -3.27
CA PRO A 121 -5.56 11.53 -4.25
C PRO A 121 -6.52 10.95 -5.29
N LYS A 122 -6.32 11.27 -6.56
CA LYS A 122 -7.15 10.88 -7.69
C LYS A 122 -6.28 10.36 -8.80
N VAL A 123 -6.73 9.27 -9.41
CA VAL A 123 -6.18 8.82 -10.69
C VAL A 123 -6.65 9.81 -11.74
N VAL A 124 -5.71 10.45 -12.41
CA VAL A 124 -5.93 11.44 -13.46
C VAL A 124 -5.26 10.97 -14.74
N LYS A 125 -5.85 11.33 -15.89
CA LYS A 125 -5.22 11.07 -17.18
C LYS A 125 -4.28 12.23 -17.51
N GLU A 126 -3.00 11.93 -17.69
CA GLU A 126 -1.95 12.85 -18.07
C GLU A 126 -1.36 12.35 -19.40
N ASP A 127 -1.68 13.05 -20.49
CA ASP A 127 -1.42 12.59 -21.86
C ASP A 127 -1.99 11.18 -22.13
N ASN A 128 -1.12 10.18 -22.27
CA ASN A 128 -1.50 8.77 -22.48
C ASN A 128 -1.37 7.93 -21.21
N ASP A 129 -0.99 8.52 -20.08
CA ASP A 129 -0.79 7.83 -18.82
C ASP A 129 -1.93 8.10 -17.83
N TYR A 130 -2.16 7.15 -16.94
CA TYR A 130 -3.05 7.29 -15.79
C TYR A 130 -2.17 7.41 -14.55
N ARG A 131 -2.06 8.61 -13.99
CA ARG A 131 -1.16 8.93 -12.87
C ARG A 131 -1.95 9.30 -11.63
N LEU A 132 -1.33 9.16 -10.45
CA LEU A 132 -1.89 9.73 -9.23
C LEU A 132 -1.56 11.22 -9.17
N ASN A 133 -2.54 12.08 -8.88
CA ASN A 133 -2.36 13.54 -8.82
C ASN A 133 -1.55 14.07 -7.62
N ILE A 134 -0.73 13.23 -7.00
CA ILE A 134 0.20 13.61 -5.93
C ILE A 134 1.59 13.07 -6.28
N ASP A 135 2.62 13.78 -5.86
CA ASP A 135 4.00 13.35 -6.07
C ASP A 135 4.37 12.21 -5.11
N HIS A 136 4.04 10.99 -5.52
CA HIS A 136 4.32 9.77 -4.77
C HIS A 136 5.68 9.13 -5.15
N GLY A 137 6.34 9.65 -6.18
CA GLY A 137 7.59 9.12 -6.69
C GLY A 137 7.37 7.99 -7.70
N ASN A 138 8.31 7.04 -7.73
CA ASN A 138 8.27 5.88 -8.59
C ASN A 138 9.09 4.76 -7.95
N GLN A 139 8.43 3.63 -7.65
CA GLN A 139 9.02 2.40 -7.16
C GLN A 139 9.90 2.61 -5.91
N ASN A 140 11.23 2.53 -6.06
CA ASN A 140 12.18 2.69 -4.97
C ASN A 140 12.56 4.15 -4.68
N GLN A 141 12.06 5.09 -5.47
CA GLN A 141 12.28 6.53 -5.28
C GLN A 141 11.02 7.16 -4.71
N ALA A 142 11.09 7.66 -3.48
CA ALA A 142 9.99 8.40 -2.88
C ALA A 142 9.84 9.79 -3.52
N GLY A 143 8.60 10.22 -3.71
CA GLY A 143 8.25 11.59 -4.08
C GLY A 143 8.17 12.51 -2.86
N THR A 144 7.91 13.79 -3.09
CA THR A 144 7.81 14.79 -2.01
C THR A 144 6.61 14.59 -1.08
N GLN A 145 5.61 13.82 -1.51
CA GLN A 145 4.38 13.55 -0.75
C GLN A 145 4.28 12.11 -0.24
N SER A 146 5.33 11.31 -0.41
CA SER A 146 5.34 9.90 -0.01
C SER A 146 6.62 9.48 0.73
N VAL A 147 6.59 8.25 1.21
CA VAL A 147 7.75 7.49 1.67
C VAL A 147 7.65 6.08 1.10
N VAL A 148 8.81 5.53 0.72
CA VAL A 148 8.97 4.09 0.45
C VAL A 148 9.30 3.41 1.77
N LEU A 149 8.47 2.46 2.18
CA LEU A 149 8.59 1.76 3.46
C LEU A 149 9.54 0.56 3.41
N GLY A 150 9.80 0.05 2.20
CA GLY A 150 10.55 -1.18 1.95
C GLY A 150 9.92 -1.99 0.83
N THR A 151 10.39 -3.22 0.61
CA THR A 151 9.86 -4.13 -0.42
C THR A 151 8.78 -5.06 0.17
N GLN A 152 7.87 -5.60 -0.64
CA GLN A 152 6.74 -6.41 -0.18
C GLN A 152 7.16 -7.75 0.42
N GLY A 153 8.32 -8.29 0.07
CA GLY A 153 8.75 -9.63 0.44
C GLY A 153 8.74 -9.90 1.95
N ALA A 154 8.33 -11.12 2.33
CA ALA A 154 8.46 -11.61 3.70
C ALA A 154 9.51 -12.74 3.80
N PRO A 155 10.30 -12.79 4.89
CA PRO A 155 11.29 -13.83 5.10
C PRO A 155 10.64 -15.20 5.33
N GLY A 156 11.34 -16.28 4.96
CA GLY A 156 10.89 -17.65 5.21
C GLY A 156 9.84 -18.19 4.22
N LEU A 157 9.54 -17.43 3.16
CA LEU A 157 8.73 -17.89 2.03
C LEU A 157 9.62 -18.37 0.87
N SER A 158 9.06 -19.18 -0.03
CA SER A 158 9.74 -19.65 -1.26
C SER A 158 9.35 -18.82 -2.48
N CYS A 159 10.22 -18.76 -3.49
CA CYS A 159 9.93 -18.06 -4.74
C CYS A 159 8.67 -18.56 -5.46
N ASP A 160 8.31 -19.83 -5.28
CA ASP A 160 7.09 -20.44 -5.84
C ASP A 160 5.78 -19.91 -5.21
N GLY A 161 5.86 -19.15 -4.11
CA GLY A 161 4.69 -18.65 -3.38
C GLY A 161 3.89 -19.74 -2.66
N GLY A 162 2.58 -19.53 -2.51
CA GLY A 162 1.63 -20.52 -1.98
C GLY A 162 1.55 -20.60 -0.44
N LYS A 163 2.57 -20.14 0.27
CA LYS A 163 2.50 -19.87 1.71
C LYS A 163 2.43 -18.37 1.94
N TRP A 164 1.67 -17.97 2.94
CA TRP A 164 1.55 -16.58 3.34
C TRP A 164 2.26 -16.35 4.66
N ALA A 165 2.86 -15.18 4.84
CA ALA A 165 3.46 -14.74 6.08
C ALA A 165 3.03 -13.31 6.39
N ILE A 166 2.98 -12.99 7.68
CA ILE A 166 2.75 -11.63 8.17
C ILE A 166 4.09 -10.93 8.37
N THR A 167 4.20 -9.71 7.87
CA THR A 167 5.37 -8.85 8.09
C THR A 167 4.93 -7.41 8.33
N SER A 168 5.88 -6.52 8.57
CA SER A 168 5.59 -5.09 8.71
C SER A 168 6.78 -4.21 8.35
N HIS A 169 6.49 -3.03 7.81
CA HIS A 169 7.46 -1.96 7.63
C HIS A 169 7.11 -0.74 8.45
N LYS A 170 8.12 0.07 8.73
CA LYS A 170 7.98 1.38 9.38
C LYS A 170 8.78 2.39 8.57
N SER A 171 8.25 3.59 8.38
CA SER A 171 8.99 4.68 7.76
C SER A 171 10.11 5.17 8.69
N ASP A 172 11.30 5.32 8.12
CA ASP A 172 12.40 6.07 8.76
C ASP A 172 12.24 7.58 8.51
N ASP A 173 11.67 7.93 7.36
CA ASP A 173 11.35 9.30 6.96
C ASP A 173 9.92 9.71 7.33
N THR A 174 9.64 11.01 7.17
CA THR A 174 8.32 11.60 7.39
C THR A 174 7.82 12.34 6.15
N VAL A 175 6.54 12.22 5.86
CA VAL A 175 5.85 13.07 4.88
C VAL A 175 5.37 14.35 5.56
N THR A 176 5.59 15.51 4.93
CA THR A 176 5.06 16.78 5.43
C THR A 176 3.77 17.14 4.69
N VAL A 177 2.71 17.45 5.42
CA VAL A 177 1.41 17.81 4.82
C VAL A 177 0.69 18.87 5.66
N THR A 178 -0.06 19.76 5.00
CA THR A 178 -0.86 20.79 5.68
C THR A 178 -2.32 20.35 5.78
N ALA A 179 -2.90 20.39 6.98
CA ALA A 179 -4.32 20.09 7.15
C ALA A 179 -5.18 21.10 6.39
N ASP A 180 -6.23 20.63 5.73
CA ASP A 180 -7.15 21.47 4.99
C ASP A 180 -7.94 22.43 5.90
N LYS A 181 -8.79 23.27 5.30
CA LYS A 181 -9.62 24.24 6.04
C LYS A 181 -10.61 23.60 7.02
N ALA A 182 -10.90 22.30 6.88
CA ALA A 182 -11.77 21.53 7.75
C ALA A 182 -10.98 20.67 8.76
N GLY A 183 -9.64 20.81 8.82
CA GLY A 183 -8.81 20.02 9.72
C GLY A 183 -8.71 18.56 9.27
N LYS A 184 -8.63 18.34 7.95
CA LYS A 184 -8.54 17.01 7.33
C LYS A 184 -7.30 16.85 6.48
N LEU A 185 -6.91 15.59 6.29
CA LEU A 185 -5.76 15.15 5.51
C LEU A 185 -6.10 13.83 4.81
N TRP A 186 -5.61 13.61 3.60
CA TRP A 186 -5.68 12.32 2.94
C TRP A 186 -4.44 11.50 3.22
N VAL A 187 -4.64 10.18 3.35
CA VAL A 187 -3.56 9.19 3.37
C VAL A 187 -3.76 8.16 2.28
N VAL A 188 -2.64 7.70 1.74
CA VAL A 188 -2.54 6.64 0.75
C VAL A 188 -1.63 5.56 1.31
N LEU A 189 -2.02 4.30 1.17
CA LEU A 189 -1.24 3.12 1.56
C LEU A 189 -1.32 2.10 0.43
N GLY A 190 -0.21 1.50 0.02
CA GLY A 190 -0.27 0.57 -1.10
C GLY A 190 1.07 0.00 -1.51
N THR A 191 1.13 -0.40 -2.77
CA THR A 191 2.32 -0.91 -3.44
C THR A 191 2.56 -0.20 -4.75
N ASP A 192 3.81 0.08 -5.04
CA ASP A 192 4.30 0.50 -6.36
C ASP A 192 5.17 -0.62 -6.95
N SER A 193 4.75 -1.19 -8.09
CA SER A 193 5.24 -2.48 -8.59
C SER A 193 5.99 -2.32 -9.90
N GLY A 194 7.27 -2.72 -9.91
CA GLY A 194 8.03 -3.03 -11.13
C GLY A 194 7.89 -4.50 -11.56
N PHE A 195 7.44 -5.39 -10.67
CA PHE A 195 7.16 -6.78 -11.05
C PHE A 195 5.99 -6.83 -12.05
N GLU A 196 6.21 -7.40 -13.24
CA GLU A 196 5.29 -7.38 -14.41
C GLU A 196 4.31 -8.57 -14.44
N SER A 197 3.86 -9.00 -13.27
CA SER A 197 2.87 -10.07 -13.14
C SER A 197 1.97 -9.84 -11.93
N THR A 198 1.16 -10.84 -11.60
CA THR A 198 0.15 -10.75 -10.56
C THR A 198 0.78 -10.82 -9.18
N ASN A 199 0.49 -9.82 -8.35
CA ASN A 199 0.88 -9.82 -6.95
C ASN A 199 -0.30 -9.48 -6.05
N ALA A 200 -0.29 -10.03 -4.85
CA ALA A 200 -1.37 -9.86 -3.89
C ALA A 200 -0.83 -9.61 -2.49
N LEU A 201 -1.60 -8.88 -1.69
CA LEU A 201 -1.34 -8.69 -0.27
C LEU A 201 -2.64 -8.49 0.51
N TYR A 202 -2.54 -8.65 1.83
CA TYR A 202 -3.57 -8.19 2.77
C TYR A 202 -2.99 -7.07 3.63
N LEU A 203 -3.59 -5.88 3.60
CA LEU A 203 -3.32 -4.89 4.64
C LEU A 203 -4.03 -5.35 5.93
N LEU A 204 -3.30 -5.36 7.04
CA LEU A 204 -3.80 -5.81 8.35
C LEU A 204 -3.95 -4.65 9.32
N SER A 205 -2.94 -3.78 9.40
CA SER A 205 -3.08 -2.53 10.14
C SER A 205 -2.10 -1.47 9.64
N ALA A 206 -2.46 -0.21 9.87
CA ALA A 206 -1.56 0.92 9.66
C ALA A 206 -1.58 1.83 10.89
N THR A 207 -0.40 2.20 11.40
CA THR A 207 -0.25 3.29 12.36
C THR A 207 0.28 4.51 11.63
N ILE A 208 -0.40 5.64 11.82
CA ILE A 208 -0.04 6.95 11.25
C ILE A 208 0.17 7.90 12.42
N ASP A 209 1.42 8.27 12.67
CA ASP A 209 1.79 9.19 13.72
C ASP A 209 1.97 10.59 13.12
N ALA A 210 1.22 11.56 13.61
CA ALA A 210 1.23 12.93 13.10
C ALA A 210 1.70 13.90 14.18
N THR A 211 2.79 14.62 13.93
CA THR A 211 3.32 15.64 14.83
C THR A 211 3.17 17.02 14.20
N PRO A 212 2.52 17.99 14.87
CA PRO A 212 2.47 19.37 14.40
C PRO A 212 3.89 19.94 14.22
N GLN A 213 4.07 20.77 13.19
CA GLN A 213 5.28 21.58 12.97
C GLN A 213 5.11 22.98 13.56
#